data_AF-A0A0J9S656-F1
#
_entry.id   AF-A0A0J9S656-F1
#
_cell.length_a   1.000
_cell.length_b   1.000
_cell.length_c   1.000
_cell.angle_alpha   90.00
_cell.angle_beta   90.00
_cell.angle_gamma   90.00
#
_symmetry.space_group_name_H-M   'P 1'
#
loop_
_entity.id
_entity.type
_entity.pdbx_description
1 polymer ?
#
loop_
_entity_poly.entity_id
_entity_poly.type
_entity_poly.pdbx_seq_one_letter_code
_entity_poly.pdbx_strand_id
1 'polypeptide(L)'
;MQDEGRAKPQQEEAARTKRKVAADVLTVATIALIVRALTAGYTIIWSQLINSYKSTNDLLCEGENSSLWNYVKCFSSWDGEYFLRLSLNETEYLYEQNHAFFPALPFVVGSLKRLLEGGFPHVSTCTMHMLIAIIANNFFFAFSAIGLYLFVYTSLSVGATPMGVVSSQKESAKKGATYMQSVKSAEDSRRLSFLAAILFTVNMGSIHMSSFYSESFFCCLSMWGFTFLQCSLNASKGSFTFDLLAVLCFSLASFFRSNGILFLIPLLVHNLRSCALCVHCAGVLPRGGEGDRAVKAKRLSCSSDEGHTLSRLPYKGTLLQFALHWAKALLEAALVVLPLLTFQLYAYHLYCVQGHDDQWREERKQFHKFFLSFWANPLEYASGERYTRVEDQLIRRPWCKKTIPFIYSYIQREYWGVKFLKVVRSPSAGVLYALPVYFVSLHAVYDFFLCRKFPRGGEASFLLSPFLGGVLHLGVLCLYLLLFAHGEIILRLIASSPLFYAHYAYQLKYSERWNLLLLANLLYFFVGPPLFGAYIAWT
;
A
#
# COMPACT_ATOMS: atom_id res chain seq x y z
N MET A 1 -28.52 -43.42 -1.44
CA MET A 1 -27.93 -43.26 -2.79
C MET A 1 -28.44 -41.97 -3.48
N GLN A 2 -28.57 -40.84 -2.76
CA GLN A 2 -29.10 -39.56 -3.28
C GLN A 2 -28.15 -38.36 -3.12
N ASP A 3 -26.92 -38.55 -2.61
CA ASP A 3 -25.99 -37.44 -2.34
C ASP A 3 -24.96 -37.18 -3.45
N GLU A 4 -24.82 -38.07 -4.44
CA GLU A 4 -23.83 -37.91 -5.53
C GLU A 4 -24.26 -36.94 -6.64
N GLY A 5 -25.54 -36.57 -6.71
CA GLY A 5 -26.08 -35.68 -7.74
C GLY A 5 -25.90 -34.18 -7.45
N ARG A 6 -25.78 -33.78 -6.18
CA ARG A 6 -25.74 -32.36 -5.77
C ARG A 6 -24.32 -31.78 -5.72
N ALA A 7 -23.30 -32.62 -5.55
CA ALA A 7 -21.90 -32.21 -5.52
C ALA A 7 -21.36 -31.79 -6.91
N LYS A 8 -21.83 -32.42 -7.99
CA LYS A 8 -21.42 -32.13 -9.38
C LYS A 8 -21.76 -30.69 -9.84
N PRO A 9 -22.99 -30.17 -9.68
CA PRO A 9 -23.34 -28.81 -10.13
C PRO A 9 -22.63 -27.71 -9.35
N GLN A 10 -22.36 -27.89 -8.04
CA GLN A 10 -21.63 -26.90 -7.24
C GLN A 10 -20.15 -26.81 -7.61
N GLN A 11 -19.50 -27.94 -7.91
CA GLN A 11 -18.12 -27.96 -8.39
C GLN A 11 -17.99 -27.32 -9.77
N GLU A 12 -18.95 -27.55 -10.67
CA GLU A 12 -18.98 -26.96 -12.00
C GLU A 12 -19.20 -25.44 -11.97
N GLU A 13 -20.09 -24.96 -11.10
CA GLU A 13 -20.32 -23.52 -10.89
C GLU A 13 -19.09 -22.82 -10.28
N ALA A 14 -18.43 -23.46 -9.32
CA ALA A 14 -17.17 -22.96 -8.74
C ALA A 14 -16.05 -22.91 -9.79
N ALA A 15 -15.93 -23.93 -10.64
CA ALA A 15 -14.96 -23.96 -11.73
C ALA A 15 -15.25 -22.87 -12.77
N ARG A 16 -16.52 -22.65 -13.12
CA ARG A 16 -16.95 -21.58 -14.03
C ARG A 16 -16.63 -20.20 -13.46
N THR A 17 -16.85 -20.00 -12.16
CA THR A 17 -16.53 -18.74 -11.47
C THR A 17 -15.02 -18.49 -11.47
N LYS A 18 -14.20 -19.51 -11.17
CA LYS A 18 -12.73 -19.40 -11.25
C LYS A 18 -12.25 -19.02 -12.66
N ARG A 19 -12.82 -19.63 -13.70
CA ARG A 19 -12.50 -19.28 -15.10
C ARG A 19 -12.84 -17.82 -15.42
N LYS A 20 -14.01 -17.33 -14.99
CA LYS A 20 -14.39 -15.92 -15.17
C LYS A 20 -13.44 -14.96 -14.44
N VAL A 21 -13.08 -15.27 -13.20
CA VAL A 21 -12.12 -14.47 -12.41
C VAL A 21 -10.75 -14.43 -13.09
N ALA A 22 -10.26 -15.56 -13.61
CA ALA A 22 -9.00 -15.60 -14.36
C ALA A 22 -9.07 -14.78 -15.66
N ALA A 23 -10.19 -14.84 -16.38
CA ALA A 23 -10.41 -14.04 -17.59
C ALA A 23 -10.46 -12.54 -17.29
N ASP A 24 -11.11 -12.14 -16.19
CA ASP A 24 -11.12 -10.75 -15.73
C ASP A 24 -9.73 -10.26 -15.37
N VAL A 25 -8.95 -11.06 -14.63
CA VAL A 25 -7.56 -10.72 -14.27
C VAL A 25 -6.71 -10.47 -15.52
N LEU A 26 -6.80 -11.36 -16.52
CA LEU A 26 -6.09 -11.18 -17.78
C LEU A 26 -6.54 -9.90 -18.49
N THR A 27 -7.86 -9.65 -18.52
CA THR A 27 -8.45 -8.48 -19.17
C THR A 27 -8.03 -7.18 -18.47
N VAL A 28 -8.04 -7.14 -17.14
CA VAL A 28 -7.55 -6.01 -16.33
C VAL A 28 -6.08 -5.76 -16.61
N ALA A 29 -5.25 -6.80 -16.66
CA ALA A 29 -3.82 -6.67 -16.96
C ALA A 29 -3.60 -6.09 -18.37
N THR A 30 -4.30 -6.61 -19.37
CA THR A 30 -4.23 -6.12 -20.76
C THR A 30 -4.68 -4.66 -20.86
N ILE A 31 -5.83 -4.31 -20.26
CA ILE A 31 -6.32 -2.92 -20.26
C ILE A 31 -5.32 -2.01 -19.56
N ALA A 32 -4.79 -2.40 -18.40
CA ALA A 32 -3.81 -1.60 -17.67
C ALA A 32 -2.58 -1.32 -18.55
N LEU A 33 -2.01 -2.33 -19.20
CA LEU A 33 -0.84 -2.18 -20.07
C LEU A 33 -1.14 -1.31 -21.30
N ILE A 34 -2.30 -1.46 -21.94
CA ILE A 34 -2.72 -0.62 -23.06
C ILE A 34 -2.85 0.84 -22.61
N VAL A 35 -3.55 1.09 -21.50
CA VAL A 35 -3.72 2.43 -20.95
C VAL A 35 -2.37 3.05 -20.58
N ARG A 36 -1.43 2.26 -20.04
CA ARG A 36 -0.06 2.71 -19.74
C ARG A 36 0.71 3.09 -21.01
N ALA A 37 0.68 2.25 -22.04
CA ALA A 37 1.33 2.54 -23.32
C ALA A 37 0.76 3.80 -23.98
N LEU A 38 -0.57 3.97 -23.96
CA LEU A 38 -1.23 5.17 -24.46
C LEU A 38 -0.87 6.41 -23.63
N THR A 39 -0.84 6.31 -22.30
CA THR A 39 -0.43 7.42 -21.42
C THR A 39 1.01 7.84 -21.71
N ALA A 40 1.92 6.88 -21.87
CA ALA A 40 3.32 7.15 -22.18
C ALA A 40 3.46 7.82 -23.56
N GLY A 41 2.85 7.26 -24.60
CA GLY A 41 2.86 7.85 -25.95
C GLY A 41 2.25 9.26 -25.97
N TYR A 42 1.14 9.46 -25.27
CA TYR A 42 0.49 10.75 -25.14
C TYR A 42 1.37 11.79 -24.45
N THR A 43 2.07 11.40 -23.36
CA THR A 43 3.05 12.27 -22.68
C THR A 43 4.18 12.68 -23.62
N ILE A 44 4.72 11.71 -24.36
CA ILE A 44 5.82 11.95 -25.31
C ILE A 44 5.37 12.96 -26.37
N ILE A 45 4.21 12.75 -27.00
CA ILE A 45 3.68 13.65 -28.03
C ILE A 45 3.61 15.09 -27.51
N TRP A 46 3.01 15.31 -26.33
CA TRP A 46 2.87 16.66 -25.78
C TRP A 46 4.19 17.28 -25.34
N SER A 47 5.13 16.49 -24.83
CA SER A 47 6.48 16.97 -24.49
C SER A 47 7.24 17.51 -25.71
N GLN A 48 6.95 17.01 -26.91
CA GLN A 48 7.55 17.51 -28.15
C GLN A 48 6.80 18.74 -28.70
N LEU A 49 5.50 18.83 -28.46
CA LEU A 49 4.68 19.96 -28.94
C LEU A 49 4.87 21.23 -28.10
N ILE A 50 5.15 21.08 -26.80
CA ILE A 50 5.31 22.19 -25.87
C ILE A 50 6.77 22.25 -25.43
N ASN A 51 7.47 23.31 -25.81
CA ASN A 51 8.84 23.55 -25.36
C ASN A 51 8.87 23.70 -23.83
N SER A 52 9.61 22.81 -23.16
CA SER A 52 9.82 22.91 -21.72
C SER A 52 10.72 24.10 -21.38
N TYR A 53 10.31 24.89 -20.40
CA TYR A 53 11.10 25.99 -19.86
C TYR A 53 12.19 25.40 -18.95
N LYS A 54 13.34 25.05 -19.56
CA LYS A 54 14.60 24.69 -18.90
C LYS A 54 14.49 23.52 -17.90
N SER A 55 14.66 22.29 -18.38
CA SER A 55 14.80 21.10 -17.51
C SER A 55 16.24 20.98 -16.98
N THR A 56 16.40 20.80 -15.67
CA THR A 56 17.70 20.51 -15.04
C THR A 56 18.30 19.19 -15.52
N ASN A 57 17.49 18.32 -16.14
CA ASN A 57 17.95 17.06 -16.74
C ASN A 57 18.94 17.28 -17.87
N ASP A 58 18.84 18.41 -18.59
CA ASP A 58 19.80 18.74 -19.65
C ASP A 58 21.21 19.03 -19.07
N LEU A 59 21.31 19.41 -17.78
CA LEU A 59 22.57 19.58 -17.04
C LEU A 59 23.09 18.26 -16.44
N LEU A 60 22.20 17.31 -16.11
CA LEU A 60 22.58 16.04 -15.49
C LEU A 60 23.11 15.02 -16.50
N CYS A 61 22.64 15.10 -17.73
CA CYS A 61 23.01 14.22 -18.83
C CYS A 61 23.58 15.06 -20.00
N GLU A 62 24.43 16.05 -19.67
CA GLU A 62 25.09 16.91 -20.66
C GLU A 62 25.85 16.07 -21.69
N GLY A 63 25.57 16.31 -22.97
CA GLY A 63 26.17 15.58 -24.10
C GLY A 63 25.33 14.42 -24.65
N GLU A 64 24.21 14.05 -24.01
CA GLU A 64 23.28 13.04 -24.54
C GLU A 64 22.32 13.64 -25.60
N ASN A 65 22.81 13.82 -26.83
CA ASN A 65 21.96 14.20 -27.98
C ASN A 65 21.32 13.00 -28.69
N SER A 66 21.15 11.86 -28.00
CA SER A 66 20.49 10.70 -28.61
C SER A 66 19.03 11.03 -28.92
N SER A 67 18.53 10.58 -30.08
CA SER A 67 17.13 10.77 -30.46
C SER A 67 16.17 10.19 -29.41
N LEU A 68 16.56 9.08 -28.76
CA LEU A 68 15.78 8.43 -27.71
C LEU A 68 15.68 9.24 -26.43
N TRP A 69 16.77 9.88 -25.98
CA TRP A 69 16.78 10.71 -24.76
C TRP A 69 15.73 11.83 -24.83
N ASN A 70 15.62 12.48 -25.99
CA ASN A 70 14.64 13.56 -26.19
C ASN A 70 13.19 13.13 -25.99
N TYR A 71 12.86 11.87 -26.25
CA TYR A 71 11.51 11.33 -26.00
C TYR A 71 11.30 10.92 -24.54
N VAL A 72 12.32 10.34 -23.89
CA VAL A 72 12.16 9.76 -22.54
C VAL A 72 12.43 10.74 -21.40
N LYS A 73 13.15 11.84 -21.64
CA LYS A 73 13.51 12.81 -20.58
C LYS A 73 12.32 13.46 -19.89
N CYS A 74 11.16 13.52 -20.56
CA CYS A 74 9.94 14.06 -19.97
C CYS A 74 9.45 13.28 -18.72
N PHE A 75 9.80 11.99 -18.62
CA PHE A 75 9.42 11.12 -17.50
C PHE A 75 10.26 11.31 -16.24
N SER A 76 11.32 12.12 -16.27
CA SER A 76 12.12 12.49 -15.08
C SER A 76 11.82 13.90 -14.60
N SER A 77 10.65 14.46 -14.91
CA SER A 77 10.29 15.82 -14.49
C SER A 77 10.03 15.92 -12.98
N TRP A 78 10.31 17.09 -12.39
CA TRP A 78 10.07 17.42 -10.98
C TRP A 78 10.81 16.51 -9.98
N ASP A 79 10.09 15.85 -9.06
CA ASP A 79 10.66 14.91 -8.10
C ASP A 79 11.42 13.74 -8.78
N GLY A 80 11.09 13.44 -10.04
CA GLY A 80 11.78 12.43 -10.86
C GLY A 80 13.25 12.75 -11.12
N GLU A 81 13.64 14.02 -11.11
CA GLU A 81 15.04 14.45 -11.31
C GLU A 81 15.93 13.96 -10.16
N TYR A 82 15.41 14.03 -8.93
CA TYR A 82 16.11 13.55 -7.73
C TYR A 82 16.30 12.05 -7.77
N PHE A 83 15.26 11.30 -8.15
CA PHE A 83 15.35 9.86 -8.27
C PHE A 83 16.32 9.42 -9.38
N LEU A 84 16.32 10.11 -10.53
CA LEU A 84 17.28 9.85 -11.61
C LEU A 84 18.72 10.11 -11.13
N ARG A 85 18.98 11.26 -10.50
CA ARG A 85 20.29 11.60 -9.94
C ARG A 85 20.77 10.58 -8.91
N LEU A 86 19.91 10.18 -7.97
CA LEU A 86 20.25 9.16 -6.98
C LEU A 86 20.53 7.81 -7.63
N SER A 87 19.90 7.50 -8.75
CA SER A 87 20.12 6.25 -9.48
C SER A 87 21.48 6.24 -10.18
N LEU A 88 21.83 7.36 -10.84
CA LEU A 88 23.11 7.54 -11.54
C LEU A 88 24.30 7.51 -10.57
N ASN A 89 24.15 8.08 -9.37
CA ASN A 89 25.21 8.13 -8.36
C ASN A 89 25.14 6.96 -7.36
N GLU A 90 24.49 5.85 -7.70
CA GLU A 90 24.42 4.63 -6.89
C GLU A 90 23.93 4.86 -5.44
N THR A 91 22.86 5.64 -5.27
CA THR A 91 22.24 6.03 -3.99
C THR A 91 23.16 6.86 -3.08
N GLU A 92 24.00 7.71 -3.66
CA GLU A 92 24.81 8.69 -2.92
C GLU A 92 23.99 9.91 -2.46
N TYR A 93 23.93 10.14 -1.14
CA TYR A 93 23.18 11.26 -0.56
C TYR A 93 24.08 12.44 -0.21
N LEU A 94 24.40 13.24 -1.23
CA LEU A 94 25.23 14.46 -1.08
C LEU A 94 24.55 15.55 -0.24
N TYR A 95 23.25 15.76 -0.44
CA TYR A 95 22.52 16.86 0.19
C TYR A 95 21.41 16.37 1.11
N GLU A 96 21.12 17.12 2.17
CA GLU A 96 20.11 16.76 3.17
C GLU A 96 18.74 16.58 2.53
N GLN A 97 18.33 17.48 1.64
CA GLN A 97 17.02 17.41 0.97
C GLN A 97 16.82 16.14 0.14
N ASN A 98 17.88 15.48 -0.31
CA ASN A 98 17.78 14.23 -1.05
C ASN A 98 17.12 13.13 -0.21
N HIS A 99 17.21 13.20 1.14
CA HIS A 99 16.59 12.24 2.05
C HIS A 99 15.05 12.30 2.07
N ALA A 100 14.42 13.23 1.35
CA ALA A 100 12.99 13.14 1.03
C ALA A 100 12.69 11.96 0.07
N PHE A 101 13.67 11.58 -0.75
CA PHE A 101 13.57 10.56 -1.80
C PHE A 101 14.29 9.29 -1.34
N PHE A 102 13.50 8.24 -1.08
CA PHE A 102 14.00 7.01 -0.51
C PHE A 102 14.80 6.17 -1.53
N PRO A 103 15.73 5.32 -1.06
CA PRO A 103 16.75 4.72 -1.92
C PRO A 103 16.28 3.54 -2.75
N ALA A 104 15.11 2.93 -2.46
CA ALA A 104 14.71 1.67 -3.08
C ALA A 104 14.54 1.74 -4.60
N LEU A 105 13.85 2.76 -5.11
CA LEU A 105 13.64 2.89 -6.55
C LEU A 105 14.98 3.10 -7.29
N PRO A 106 15.81 4.10 -6.92
CA PRO A 106 17.15 4.24 -7.49
C PRO A 106 17.99 2.96 -7.41
N PHE A 107 17.95 2.26 -6.27
CA PHE A 107 18.70 1.01 -6.09
C PHE A 107 18.22 -0.10 -7.02
N VAL A 108 16.90 -0.29 -7.18
CA VAL A 108 16.31 -1.27 -8.10
C VAL A 108 16.70 -0.95 -9.54
N VAL A 109 16.58 0.31 -9.96
CA VAL A 109 16.91 0.72 -11.33
C VAL A 109 18.40 0.53 -11.60
N GLY A 110 19.28 0.96 -10.69
CA GLY A 110 20.73 0.77 -10.82
C GLY A 110 21.13 -0.72 -10.86
N SER A 111 20.50 -1.55 -10.02
CA SER A 111 20.76 -3.00 -10.01
C SER A 111 20.32 -3.68 -11.31
N LEU A 112 19.15 -3.33 -11.84
CA LEU A 112 18.66 -3.82 -13.13
C LEU A 112 19.54 -3.33 -14.28
N LYS A 113 20.04 -2.09 -14.22
CA LYS A 113 20.98 -1.57 -15.22
C LYS A 113 22.25 -2.41 -15.25
N ARG A 114 22.84 -2.73 -14.08
CA ARG A 114 24.03 -3.59 -13.99
C ARG A 114 23.77 -5.00 -14.55
N LEU A 115 22.58 -5.55 -14.32
CA LEU A 115 22.21 -6.85 -14.88
C LEU A 115 22.08 -6.84 -16.41
N LEU A 116 21.70 -5.69 -16.98
CA LEU A 116 21.55 -5.48 -18.43
C LEU A 116 22.81 -4.92 -19.10
N GLU A 117 23.91 -4.76 -18.36
CA GLU A 117 25.19 -4.33 -18.91
C GLU A 117 25.68 -5.30 -20.00
N GLY A 118 26.12 -4.75 -21.12
CA GLY A 118 26.57 -5.52 -22.28
C GLY A 118 25.47 -5.91 -23.28
N GLY A 119 24.18 -5.84 -22.91
CA GLY A 119 23.08 -6.17 -23.82
C GLY A 119 22.78 -5.09 -24.87
N PHE A 120 23.14 -3.83 -24.58
CA PHE A 120 22.77 -2.67 -25.39
C PHE A 120 23.87 -1.60 -25.36
N PRO A 121 25.00 -1.82 -26.06
CA PRO A 121 26.18 -0.96 -25.99
C PRO A 121 25.96 0.45 -26.56
N HIS A 122 24.90 0.66 -27.36
CA HIS A 122 24.62 1.94 -28.02
C HIS A 122 23.67 2.86 -27.25
N VAL A 123 23.10 2.42 -26.13
CA VAL A 123 22.19 3.24 -25.33
C VAL A 123 22.96 3.87 -24.18
N SER A 124 22.80 5.18 -24.03
CA SER A 124 23.46 5.94 -22.99
C SER A 124 23.00 5.56 -21.59
N THR A 125 23.81 5.88 -20.58
CA THR A 125 23.53 5.54 -19.19
C THR A 125 22.24 6.20 -18.70
N CYS A 126 21.99 7.49 -18.99
CA CYS A 126 20.76 8.15 -18.53
C CYS A 126 19.52 7.56 -19.20
N THR A 127 19.57 7.37 -20.53
CA THR A 127 18.47 6.75 -21.28
C THR A 127 18.16 5.35 -20.76
N MET A 128 19.17 4.55 -20.40
CA MET A 128 18.95 3.24 -19.82
C MET A 128 18.24 3.25 -18.47
N HIS A 129 18.68 4.09 -17.54
CA HIS A 129 18.01 4.21 -16.25
C HIS A 129 16.55 4.63 -16.44
N MET A 130 16.29 5.58 -17.34
CA MET A 130 14.94 6.02 -17.67
C MET A 130 14.06 4.91 -18.26
N LEU A 131 14.55 4.18 -19.25
CA LEU A 131 13.80 3.07 -19.86
C LEU A 131 13.48 1.98 -18.83
N ILE A 132 14.45 1.59 -18.00
CA ILE A 132 14.24 0.60 -16.93
C ILE A 132 13.14 1.07 -15.97
N ALA A 133 13.18 2.33 -15.53
CA ALA A 133 12.18 2.84 -14.61
C ALA A 133 10.79 2.93 -15.24
N ILE A 134 10.66 3.40 -16.48
CA ILE A 134 9.38 3.46 -17.20
C ILE A 134 8.80 2.04 -17.34
N ILE A 135 9.60 1.08 -17.79
CA ILE A 135 9.16 -0.31 -17.96
C ILE A 135 8.75 -0.92 -16.63
N ALA A 136 9.60 -0.78 -15.59
CA ALA A 136 9.33 -1.35 -14.28
C ALA A 136 8.09 -0.72 -13.64
N ASN A 137 7.94 0.61 -13.68
CA ASN A 137 6.77 1.28 -13.12
C ASN A 137 5.47 0.86 -13.80
N ASN A 138 5.45 0.74 -15.13
CA ASN A 138 4.26 0.28 -15.85
C ASN A 138 3.95 -1.20 -15.58
N PHE A 139 4.96 -2.05 -15.40
CA PHE A 139 4.79 -3.44 -14.99
C PHE A 139 4.18 -3.55 -13.58
N PHE A 140 4.77 -2.87 -12.59
CA PHE A 140 4.26 -2.88 -11.22
C PHE A 140 2.88 -2.22 -11.11
N PHE A 141 2.58 -1.22 -11.95
CA PHE A 141 1.23 -0.65 -12.05
C PHE A 141 0.19 -1.67 -12.51
N ALA A 142 0.47 -2.43 -13.57
CA ALA A 142 -0.43 -3.47 -14.05
C ALA A 142 -0.63 -4.57 -12.97
N PHE A 143 0.46 -4.94 -12.28
CA PHE A 143 0.39 -5.90 -11.18
C PHE A 143 -0.41 -5.36 -9.97
N SER A 144 -0.35 -4.05 -9.71
CA SER A 144 -1.19 -3.37 -8.70
C SER A 144 -2.68 -3.43 -9.05
N ALA A 145 -3.05 -3.25 -10.32
CA ALA A 145 -4.45 -3.33 -10.77
C ALA A 145 -5.03 -4.73 -10.53
N ILE A 146 -4.24 -5.78 -10.78
CA ILE A 146 -4.59 -7.17 -10.45
C ILE A 146 -4.76 -7.34 -8.94
N GLY A 147 -3.82 -6.83 -8.15
CA GLY A 147 -3.89 -6.86 -6.69
C GLY A 147 -5.17 -6.23 -6.16
N LEU A 148 -5.56 -5.06 -6.67
CA LEU A 148 -6.80 -4.38 -6.30
C LEU A 148 -8.05 -5.21 -6.65
N TYR A 149 -8.12 -5.75 -7.87
CA TYR A 149 -9.23 -6.61 -8.28
C TYR A 149 -9.40 -7.79 -7.32
N LEU A 150 -8.29 -8.48 -6.99
CA LEU A 150 -8.31 -9.63 -6.09
C LEU A 150 -8.67 -9.23 -4.66
N PHE A 151 -8.18 -8.10 -4.15
CA PHE A 151 -8.56 -7.58 -2.83
C PHE A 151 -10.07 -7.37 -2.72
N VAL A 152 -10.66 -6.63 -3.67
CA VAL A 152 -12.10 -6.30 -3.63
C VAL A 152 -12.94 -7.57 -3.78
N TYR A 153 -12.55 -8.47 -4.69
CA TYR A 153 -13.28 -9.72 -4.93
C TYR A 153 -13.25 -10.62 -3.71
N THR A 154 -12.08 -10.83 -3.11
CA THR A 154 -11.92 -11.69 -1.92
C THR A 154 -12.52 -11.08 -0.66
N SER A 155 -12.60 -9.75 -0.56
CA SER A 155 -13.25 -9.06 0.56
C SER A 155 -14.77 -9.18 0.52
N LEU A 156 -15.37 -9.12 -0.68
CA LEU A 156 -16.83 -9.20 -0.86
C LEU A 156 -17.36 -10.64 -0.94
N SER A 157 -16.57 -11.58 -1.48
CA SER A 157 -17.00 -12.97 -1.70
C SER A 157 -17.21 -13.75 -0.39
N VAL A 158 -16.63 -13.31 0.72
CA VAL A 158 -16.81 -13.90 2.06
C VAL A 158 -18.26 -13.79 2.56
N GLY A 159 -19.03 -12.80 2.07
CA GLY A 159 -20.46 -12.68 2.36
C GLY A 159 -21.36 -13.61 1.54
N ALA A 160 -20.82 -14.28 0.51
CA ALA A 160 -21.59 -15.03 -0.48
C ALA A 160 -21.43 -16.55 -0.41
N THR A 161 -20.61 -17.09 0.50
CA THR A 161 -20.57 -18.54 0.74
C THR A 161 -21.85 -18.95 1.48
N PRO A 162 -22.66 -19.88 0.91
CA PRO A 162 -23.73 -20.49 1.68
C PRO A 162 -23.08 -21.46 2.65
N MET A 163 -22.81 -21.01 3.88
CA MET A 163 -22.77 -21.97 4.98
C MET A 163 -24.16 -22.58 5.03
N GLY A 164 -24.26 -23.83 4.59
CA GLY A 164 -25.48 -24.61 4.57
C GLY A 164 -26.02 -24.77 5.98
N VAL A 165 -26.86 -23.84 6.39
CA VAL A 165 -27.92 -24.07 7.37
C VAL A 165 -29.17 -23.51 6.72
N VAL A 166 -29.99 -24.42 6.20
CA VAL A 166 -31.39 -24.15 5.89
C VAL A 166 -32.04 -23.71 7.21
N SER A 167 -32.11 -22.40 7.45
CA SER A 167 -33.11 -21.83 8.34
C SER A 167 -34.24 -21.32 7.46
N SER A 168 -35.14 -22.26 7.15
CA SER A 168 -36.50 -21.91 6.75
C SER A 168 -37.21 -21.32 7.97
N GLN A 169 -36.93 -20.06 8.30
CA GLN A 169 -37.82 -19.26 9.13
C GLN A 169 -37.99 -17.89 8.48
N LYS A 170 -39.19 -17.71 7.92
CA LYS A 170 -39.81 -16.40 7.72
C LYS A 170 -39.90 -15.74 9.10
N GLU A 171 -38.95 -14.87 9.42
CA GLU A 171 -39.18 -13.86 10.47
C GLU A 171 -38.64 -12.52 10.01
N SER A 172 -39.53 -11.53 10.04
CA SER A 172 -39.34 -10.15 9.63
C SER A 172 -38.50 -9.38 10.66
N ALA A 173 -37.24 -9.77 10.84
CA ALA A 173 -36.26 -8.96 11.56
C ALA A 173 -35.66 -7.95 10.60
N LYS A 174 -35.85 -6.64 10.86
CA LYS A 174 -35.19 -5.54 10.13
C LYS A 174 -33.68 -5.81 10.06
N LYS A 175 -33.19 -6.28 8.89
CA LYS A 175 -31.76 -6.50 8.62
C LYS A 175 -31.03 -5.17 8.82
N GLY A 176 -30.14 -5.12 9.81
CA GLY A 176 -29.22 -4.00 10.00
C GLY A 176 -28.36 -3.81 8.75
N ALA A 177 -28.13 -2.57 8.36
CA ALA A 177 -27.39 -2.24 7.14
C ALA A 177 -25.88 -2.46 7.33
N THR A 178 -25.31 -3.38 6.56
CA THR A 178 -23.86 -3.60 6.47
C THR A 178 -23.21 -2.68 5.43
N TYR A 179 -21.96 -2.30 5.64
CA TYR A 179 -21.20 -1.52 4.65
C TYR A 179 -21.14 -2.29 3.31
N MET A 180 -21.40 -1.62 2.19
CA MET A 180 -21.53 -2.21 0.85
C MET A 180 -22.62 -3.30 0.70
N GLN A 181 -23.67 -3.29 1.53
CA GLN A 181 -24.78 -4.26 1.54
C GLN A 181 -25.53 -4.46 0.22
N SER A 182 -25.46 -3.50 -0.72
CA SER A 182 -26.14 -3.61 -2.02
C SER A 182 -25.52 -4.69 -2.91
N VAL A 183 -24.33 -5.18 -2.58
CA VAL A 183 -23.67 -6.30 -3.25
C VAL A 183 -24.23 -7.62 -2.71
N LYS A 184 -25.05 -8.31 -3.52
CA LYS A 184 -25.77 -9.52 -3.10
C LYS A 184 -25.32 -10.82 -3.76
N SER A 185 -24.66 -10.73 -4.92
CA SER A 185 -24.28 -11.89 -5.73
C SER A 185 -22.77 -11.96 -5.97
N ALA A 186 -22.23 -13.17 -6.16
CA ALA A 186 -20.81 -13.36 -6.51
C ALA A 186 -20.47 -12.69 -7.85
N GLU A 187 -21.42 -12.68 -8.80
CA GLU A 187 -21.30 -11.97 -10.07
C GLU A 187 -21.28 -10.44 -9.86
N ASP A 188 -22.05 -9.89 -8.92
CA ASP A 188 -21.97 -8.47 -8.57
C ASP A 188 -20.64 -8.10 -7.92
N SER A 189 -20.12 -8.94 -7.04
CA SER A 189 -18.80 -8.78 -6.42
C SER A 189 -17.71 -8.76 -7.50
N ARG A 190 -17.79 -9.67 -8.48
CA ARG A 190 -16.88 -9.73 -9.63
C ARG A 190 -16.93 -8.44 -10.45
N ARG A 191 -18.13 -8.00 -10.85
CA ARG A 191 -18.33 -6.76 -11.63
C ARG A 191 -17.85 -5.52 -10.89
N LEU A 192 -18.10 -5.44 -9.58
CA LEU A 192 -17.65 -4.33 -8.76
C LEU A 192 -16.12 -4.30 -8.62
N SER A 193 -15.50 -5.47 -8.45
CA SER A 193 -14.04 -5.62 -8.40
C SER A 193 -13.39 -5.22 -9.72
N PHE A 194 -14.00 -5.61 -10.84
CA PHE A 194 -13.58 -5.20 -12.18
C PHE A 194 -13.67 -3.67 -12.33
N LEU A 195 -14.80 -3.05 -11.95
CA LEU A 195 -14.96 -1.60 -12.00
C LEU A 195 -13.93 -0.87 -11.14
N ALA A 196 -13.64 -1.35 -9.92
CA ALA A 196 -12.61 -0.76 -9.05
C ALA A 196 -11.22 -0.80 -9.71
N ALA A 197 -10.87 -1.91 -10.35
CA ALA A 197 -9.61 -2.03 -11.08
C ALA A 197 -9.54 -1.09 -12.29
N ILE A 198 -10.63 -0.93 -13.05
CA ILE A 198 -10.68 0.03 -14.16
C ILE A 198 -10.58 1.47 -13.67
N LEU A 199 -11.23 1.84 -12.56
CA LEU A 199 -11.06 3.18 -11.98
C LEU A 199 -9.61 3.45 -11.56
N PHE A 200 -8.92 2.43 -11.05
CA PHE A 200 -7.49 2.52 -10.76
C PHE A 200 -6.64 2.70 -12.02
N THR A 201 -6.96 2.04 -13.13
CA THR A 201 -6.19 2.18 -14.38
C THR A 201 -6.27 3.59 -14.99
N VAL A 202 -7.33 4.36 -14.67
CA VAL A 202 -7.51 5.75 -15.09
C VAL A 202 -7.47 6.74 -13.92
N ASN A 203 -6.64 6.49 -12.91
CA ASN A 203 -6.54 7.37 -11.74
C ASN A 203 -5.99 8.77 -12.07
N MET A 204 -6.28 9.76 -11.20
CA MET A 204 -5.87 11.16 -11.39
C MET A 204 -4.36 11.36 -11.43
N GLY A 205 -3.59 10.62 -10.62
CA GLY A 205 -2.13 10.68 -10.55
C GLY A 205 -1.40 9.84 -11.61
N SER A 206 -2.07 9.49 -12.71
CA SER A 206 -1.66 8.43 -13.64
C SER A 206 -0.23 8.55 -14.16
N ILE A 207 0.22 9.75 -14.53
CA ILE A 207 1.57 9.93 -15.10
C ILE A 207 2.69 9.68 -14.08
N HIS A 208 2.47 9.90 -12.78
CA HIS A 208 3.44 9.55 -11.74
C HIS A 208 3.60 8.03 -11.60
N MET A 209 2.63 7.26 -12.07
CA MET A 209 2.70 5.79 -12.11
C MET A 209 3.43 5.24 -13.35
N SER A 210 3.78 6.11 -14.30
CA SER A 210 4.51 5.76 -15.53
C SER A 210 5.88 6.44 -15.61
N SER A 211 6.10 7.48 -14.81
CA SER A 211 7.33 8.30 -14.75
C SER A 211 8.36 7.71 -13.78
N PHE A 212 9.55 8.31 -13.67
CA PHE A 212 10.62 7.89 -12.75
C PHE A 212 10.29 8.23 -11.28
N TYR A 213 9.29 7.54 -10.76
CA TYR A 213 8.63 7.80 -9.48
C TYR A 213 8.39 6.49 -8.74
N SER A 214 8.31 6.57 -7.41
CA SER A 214 8.16 5.40 -6.51
C SER A 214 6.73 4.83 -6.46
N GLU A 215 5.78 5.56 -7.03
CA GLU A 215 4.35 5.43 -6.83
C GLU A 215 3.82 4.05 -7.23
N SER A 216 4.24 3.52 -8.39
CA SER A 216 3.78 2.20 -8.86
C SER A 216 4.29 1.05 -8.01
N PHE A 217 5.55 1.10 -7.58
CA PHE A 217 6.12 0.11 -6.66
C PHE A 217 5.40 0.15 -5.31
N PHE A 218 5.27 1.34 -4.73
CA PHE A 218 4.60 1.54 -3.44
C PHE A 218 3.14 1.09 -3.48
N CYS A 219 2.43 1.44 -4.55
CA CYS A 219 1.04 1.06 -4.76
C CYS A 219 0.90 -0.46 -4.91
N CYS A 220 1.75 -1.09 -5.72
CA CYS A 220 1.72 -2.52 -5.95
C CYS A 220 1.93 -3.32 -4.66
N LEU A 221 2.96 -2.96 -3.88
CA LEU A 221 3.25 -3.57 -2.59
C LEU A 221 2.11 -3.35 -1.59
N SER A 222 1.49 -2.17 -1.59
CA SER A 222 0.30 -1.92 -0.78
C SER A 222 -0.86 -2.83 -1.16
N MET A 223 -1.28 -2.82 -2.45
CA MET A 223 -2.43 -3.59 -2.93
C MET A 223 -2.27 -5.09 -2.65
N TRP A 224 -1.09 -5.65 -2.92
CA TRP A 224 -0.81 -7.04 -2.63
C TRP A 224 -0.71 -7.34 -1.14
N GLY A 225 -0.14 -6.44 -0.33
CA GLY A 225 -0.16 -6.57 1.12
C GLY A 225 -1.58 -6.67 1.68
N PHE A 226 -2.48 -5.79 1.25
CA PHE A 226 -3.91 -5.86 1.60
C PHE A 226 -4.58 -7.15 1.12
N THR A 227 -4.30 -7.58 -0.12
CA THR A 227 -4.82 -8.84 -0.66
C THR A 227 -4.34 -10.05 0.14
N PHE A 228 -3.06 -10.10 0.52
CA PHE A 228 -2.52 -11.21 1.31
C PHE A 228 -3.08 -11.24 2.72
N LEU A 229 -3.27 -10.09 3.40
CA LEU A 229 -3.98 -10.04 4.67
C LEU A 229 -5.40 -10.63 4.56
N GLN A 230 -6.10 -10.34 3.46
CA GLN A 230 -7.45 -10.87 3.24
C GLN A 230 -7.44 -12.36 2.88
N CYS A 231 -6.48 -12.81 2.06
CA CYS A 231 -6.28 -14.22 1.75
C CYS A 231 -5.95 -15.04 3.00
N SER A 232 -5.15 -14.49 3.93
CA SER A 232 -4.81 -15.13 5.20
C SER A 232 -6.06 -15.43 6.03
N LEU A 233 -6.97 -14.45 6.16
CA LEU A 233 -8.23 -14.63 6.90
C LEU A 233 -9.16 -15.68 6.25
N ASN A 234 -9.07 -15.85 4.93
CA ASN A 234 -9.90 -16.78 4.18
C ASN A 234 -9.30 -18.19 4.08
N ALA A 235 -8.01 -18.35 4.37
CA ALA A 235 -7.30 -19.61 4.20
C ALA A 235 -7.46 -20.52 5.43
N SER A 236 -7.96 -21.74 5.24
CA SER A 236 -8.03 -22.76 6.29
C SER A 236 -6.66 -23.40 6.62
N LYS A 237 -5.73 -23.35 5.67
CA LYS A 237 -4.33 -23.79 5.79
C LYS A 237 -3.43 -22.77 5.07
N GLY A 238 -2.27 -22.44 5.64
CA GLY A 238 -1.31 -21.50 5.03
C GLY A 238 -1.52 -20.02 5.36
N SER A 239 -2.33 -19.69 6.36
CA SER A 239 -2.52 -18.31 6.86
C SER A 239 -1.18 -17.63 7.20
N PHE A 240 -0.25 -18.36 7.85
CA PHE A 240 1.09 -17.82 8.17
C PHE A 240 1.90 -17.38 6.93
N THR A 241 1.81 -18.11 5.81
CA THR A 241 2.53 -17.75 4.58
C THR A 241 1.98 -16.46 4.00
N PHE A 242 0.66 -16.29 4.00
CA PHE A 242 0.03 -15.05 3.56
C PHE A 242 0.34 -13.87 4.50
N ASP A 243 0.38 -14.09 5.81
CA ASP A 243 0.82 -13.07 6.78
C ASP A 243 2.24 -12.61 6.47
N LEU A 244 3.17 -13.56 6.29
CA LEU A 244 4.55 -13.25 5.98
C LEU A 244 4.68 -12.48 4.66
N LEU A 245 3.97 -12.89 3.61
CA LEU A 245 3.95 -12.17 2.33
C LEU A 245 3.40 -10.75 2.48
N ALA A 246 2.34 -10.56 3.28
CA ALA A 246 1.79 -9.24 3.55
C ALA A 246 2.79 -8.33 4.27
N VAL A 247 3.46 -8.85 5.31
CA VAL A 247 4.47 -8.12 6.08
C VAL A 247 5.68 -7.77 5.22
N LEU A 248 6.14 -8.69 4.37
CA LEU A 248 7.20 -8.43 3.41
C LEU A 248 6.81 -7.34 2.41
N CYS A 249 5.58 -7.36 1.88
CA CYS A 249 5.07 -6.31 1.01
C CYS A 249 5.07 -4.94 1.72
N PHE A 250 4.53 -4.84 2.94
CA PHE A 250 4.49 -3.58 3.68
C PHE A 250 5.86 -3.08 4.13
N SER A 251 6.77 -3.99 4.49
CA SER A 251 8.16 -3.67 4.78
C SER A 251 8.86 -3.12 3.54
N LEU A 252 8.79 -3.82 2.41
CA LEU A 252 9.35 -3.35 1.15
C LEU A 252 8.76 -1.99 0.73
N ALA A 253 7.45 -1.77 0.93
CA ALA A 253 6.82 -0.49 0.62
C ALA A 253 7.43 0.66 1.44
N SER A 254 7.84 0.39 2.69
CA SER A 254 8.49 1.37 3.57
C SER A 254 9.91 1.73 3.13
N PHE A 255 10.58 0.90 2.31
CA PHE A 255 11.83 1.27 1.64
C PHE A 255 11.60 2.21 0.45
N PHE A 256 10.41 2.26 -0.14
CA PHE A 256 10.09 3.19 -1.22
C PHE A 256 9.62 4.55 -0.72
N ARG A 257 8.90 4.60 0.42
CA ARG A 257 8.36 5.84 0.99
C ARG A 257 8.14 5.71 2.50
N SER A 258 8.31 6.82 3.22
CA SER A 258 8.01 6.92 4.66
C SER A 258 6.57 6.58 5.04
N ASN A 259 5.60 6.85 4.15
CA ASN A 259 4.18 6.56 4.37
C ASN A 259 3.89 5.05 4.52
N GLY A 260 4.83 4.17 4.16
CA GLY A 260 4.70 2.73 4.38
C GLY A 260 4.49 2.35 5.85
N ILE A 261 4.91 3.20 6.80
CA ILE A 261 4.64 3.01 8.23
C ILE A 261 3.14 2.95 8.55
N LEU A 262 2.27 3.57 7.74
CA LEU A 262 0.83 3.55 7.95
C LEU A 262 0.21 2.17 7.71
N PHE A 263 0.93 1.24 7.06
CA PHE A 263 0.50 -0.15 6.92
C PHE A 263 0.51 -0.94 8.24
N LEU A 264 1.06 -0.37 9.33
CA LEU A 264 0.85 -0.89 10.68
C LEU A 264 -0.63 -0.93 11.06
N ILE A 265 -1.46 -0.01 10.52
CA ILE A 265 -2.89 0.06 10.83
C ILE A 265 -3.64 -1.20 10.34
N PRO A 266 -3.63 -1.55 9.03
CA PRO A 266 -4.30 -2.75 8.57
C PRO A 266 -3.68 -4.03 9.15
N LEU A 267 -2.37 -4.06 9.40
CA LEU A 267 -1.70 -5.18 10.06
C LEU A 267 -2.17 -5.37 11.51
N LEU A 268 -2.33 -4.28 12.28
CA LEU A 268 -2.87 -4.31 13.63
C LEU A 268 -4.31 -4.84 13.62
N VAL A 269 -5.16 -4.34 12.71
CA VAL A 269 -6.54 -4.83 12.58
C VAL A 269 -6.57 -6.31 12.20
N HIS A 270 -5.68 -6.76 11.30
CA HIS A 270 -5.56 -8.18 10.97
C HIS A 270 -5.18 -9.01 12.20
N ASN A 271 -4.16 -8.60 12.96
CA ASN A 271 -3.71 -9.30 14.17
C ASN A 271 -4.78 -9.32 15.27
N LEU A 272 -5.60 -8.28 15.38
CA LEU A 272 -6.77 -8.28 16.28
C LEU A 272 -7.82 -9.33 15.88
N ARG A 273 -7.99 -9.59 14.58
CA ARG A 273 -8.95 -10.58 14.05
C ARG A 273 -8.48 -12.01 14.14
N SER A 274 -7.19 -12.24 13.92
CA SER A 274 -6.62 -13.58 14.01
C SER A 274 -6.41 -14.04 15.46
N CYS A 275 -6.49 -13.13 16.43
CA CYS A 275 -6.38 -13.46 17.85
C CYS A 275 -7.66 -14.13 18.40
N ALA A 276 -7.59 -15.43 18.68
CA ALA A 276 -8.71 -16.21 19.22
C ALA A 276 -9.29 -15.64 20.52
N LEU A 277 -8.45 -15.11 21.42
CA LEU A 277 -8.90 -14.49 22.67
C LEU A 277 -9.66 -13.19 22.42
N CYS A 278 -9.19 -12.33 21.50
CA CYS A 278 -9.88 -11.09 21.16
C CYS A 278 -11.26 -11.37 20.54
N VAL A 279 -11.35 -12.36 19.65
CA VAL A 279 -12.62 -12.81 19.05
C VAL A 279 -13.55 -13.43 20.10
N HIS A 280 -13.02 -14.18 21.06
CA HIS A 280 -13.78 -14.75 22.17
C HIS A 280 -14.30 -13.67 23.13
N CYS A 281 -13.46 -12.71 23.53
CA CYS A 281 -13.85 -11.57 24.38
C CYS A 281 -14.86 -10.65 23.69
N ALA A 282 -14.79 -10.55 22.36
CA ALA A 282 -15.79 -9.85 21.57
C ALA A 282 -17.15 -10.60 21.55
N GLY A 283 -17.23 -11.85 22.00
CA GLY A 283 -18.51 -12.58 22.13
C GLY A 283 -19.01 -13.24 20.85
N VAL A 284 -18.12 -13.61 19.92
CA VAL A 284 -18.47 -14.15 18.58
C VAL A 284 -18.34 -15.67 18.46
N LEU A 285 -17.83 -16.35 19.49
CA LEU A 285 -17.94 -17.82 19.55
C LEU A 285 -19.35 -18.19 20.05
N PRO A 286 -20.11 -19.03 19.31
CA PRO A 286 -21.30 -19.61 19.89
C PRO A 286 -20.88 -20.41 21.13
N ARG A 287 -21.59 -20.22 22.25
CA ARG A 287 -21.72 -21.26 23.27
C ARG A 287 -21.99 -22.55 22.51
N GLY A 288 -21.03 -23.48 22.51
CA GLY A 288 -21.11 -24.70 21.73
C GLY A 288 -22.43 -25.40 22.01
N GLY A 289 -23.29 -25.49 20.99
CA GLY A 289 -24.39 -26.44 20.99
C GLY A 289 -23.78 -27.84 20.94
N GLU A 290 -24.14 -28.67 21.91
CA GLU A 290 -23.74 -30.08 22.10
C GLU A 290 -24.27 -31.03 20.99
N GLY A 291 -24.32 -30.60 19.72
CA GLY A 291 -24.92 -31.38 18.64
C GLY A 291 -23.95 -32.25 17.83
N ASP A 292 -22.80 -31.70 17.41
CA ASP A 292 -22.04 -32.29 16.29
C ASP A 292 -20.80 -33.10 16.68
N ARG A 293 -20.55 -33.32 17.98
CA ARG A 293 -19.55 -34.29 18.45
C ARG A 293 -20.13 -35.67 18.78
N ALA A 294 -21.46 -35.81 18.84
CA ALA A 294 -22.12 -37.06 19.20
C ALA A 294 -22.09 -38.14 18.10
N VAL A 295 -21.84 -37.79 16.83
CA VAL A 295 -21.86 -38.76 15.72
C VAL A 295 -20.48 -39.35 15.41
N LYS A 296 -19.38 -38.71 15.84
CA LYS A 296 -18.00 -39.20 15.58
C LYS A 296 -17.35 -39.95 16.75
N ALA A 297 -17.98 -39.96 17.92
CA ALA A 297 -17.47 -40.61 19.14
C ALA A 297 -18.21 -41.92 19.49
N LYS A 298 -19.02 -42.49 18.58
CA LYS A 298 -19.76 -43.76 18.81
C LYS A 298 -19.13 -44.99 18.14
N ARG A 299 -17.81 -44.95 17.93
CA ARG A 299 -16.96 -46.11 17.65
C ARG A 299 -15.65 -45.93 18.39
N LEU A 300 -15.67 -46.11 19.70
CA LEU A 300 -14.64 -46.83 20.44
C LEU A 300 -15.05 -46.88 21.91
N SER A 301 -14.83 -48.06 22.49
CA SER A 301 -14.79 -48.41 23.92
C SER A 301 -16.06 -48.31 24.76
N CYS A 302 -16.57 -49.51 25.06
CA CYS A 302 -17.31 -49.90 26.24
C CYS A 302 -16.71 -49.43 27.58
N SER A 303 -17.55 -49.55 28.60
CA SER A 303 -17.28 -49.71 30.05
C SER A 303 -17.21 -48.45 30.92
N SER A 304 -18.33 -48.29 31.66
CA SER A 304 -18.48 -47.97 33.09
C SER A 304 -17.87 -46.67 33.68
N ASP A 305 -18.83 -45.80 34.01
CA ASP A 305 -19.11 -45.20 35.32
C ASP A 305 -18.32 -44.01 35.89
N GLU A 306 -19.17 -43.17 36.49
CA GLU A 306 -19.00 -42.00 37.36
C GLU A 306 -18.60 -40.65 36.73
N GLY A 307 -19.60 -39.76 36.74
CA GLY A 307 -19.50 -38.39 36.28
C GLY A 307 -18.98 -37.43 37.34
N HIS A 308 -18.34 -36.36 36.86
CA HIS A 308 -18.48 -35.03 37.43
C HIS A 308 -18.33 -33.97 36.33
N THR A 309 -19.34 -33.13 36.27
CA THR A 309 -19.41 -31.81 35.63
C THR A 309 -18.17 -30.95 35.92
N LEU A 310 -17.62 -30.25 34.91
CA LEU A 310 -17.42 -28.79 34.87
C LEU A 310 -16.47 -28.38 33.73
N SER A 311 -16.92 -27.39 32.95
CA SER A 311 -16.15 -26.60 31.99
C SER A 311 -14.83 -26.04 32.55
N ARG A 312 -13.68 -26.51 32.05
CA ARG A 312 -12.39 -25.79 32.12
C ARG A 312 -11.58 -26.02 30.86
N LEU A 313 -11.59 -25.06 29.93
CA LEU A 313 -10.45 -24.88 29.04
C LEU A 313 -9.23 -24.56 29.91
N PRO A 314 -8.05 -25.16 29.67
CA PRO A 314 -6.86 -24.90 30.47
C PRO A 314 -6.38 -23.46 30.24
N TYR A 315 -6.75 -22.56 31.16
CA TYR A 315 -6.47 -21.12 31.17
C TYR A 315 -5.01 -20.76 30.85
N LYS A 316 -4.05 -21.60 31.29
CA LYS A 316 -2.61 -21.40 31.02
C LYS A 316 -2.23 -21.53 29.54
N GLY A 317 -2.87 -22.44 28.80
CA GLY A 317 -2.61 -22.64 27.37
C GLY A 317 -3.11 -21.47 26.51
N THR A 318 -4.26 -20.90 26.88
CA THR A 318 -4.84 -19.74 26.18
C THR A 318 -4.02 -18.47 26.39
N LEU A 319 -3.47 -18.25 27.58
CA LEU A 319 -2.62 -17.10 27.87
C LEU A 319 -1.27 -17.17 27.11
N LEU A 320 -0.65 -18.36 27.06
CA LEU A 320 0.58 -18.56 26.29
C LEU A 320 0.36 -18.35 24.79
N GLN A 321 -0.73 -18.87 24.23
CA GLN A 321 -1.10 -18.64 22.83
C GLN A 321 -1.35 -17.15 22.54
N PHE A 322 -1.99 -16.44 23.46
CA PHE A 322 -2.17 -14.99 23.35
C PHE A 322 -0.83 -14.25 23.37
N ALA A 323 0.07 -14.60 24.29
CA ALA A 323 1.40 -13.99 24.38
C ALA A 323 2.23 -14.25 23.11
N LEU A 324 2.23 -15.49 22.60
CA LEU A 324 2.93 -15.84 21.35
C LEU A 324 2.35 -15.11 20.13
N HIS A 325 1.03 -14.96 20.07
CA HIS A 325 0.34 -14.21 19.01
C HIS A 325 0.78 -12.75 18.98
N TRP A 326 0.80 -12.08 20.14
CA TRP A 326 1.22 -10.69 20.22
C TRP A 326 2.73 -10.50 20.09
N ALA A 327 3.54 -11.48 20.48
CA ALA A 327 4.97 -11.50 20.18
C ALA A 327 5.22 -11.57 18.67
N LYS A 328 4.48 -12.43 17.94
CA LYS A 328 4.46 -12.45 16.46
C LYS A 328 4.04 -11.09 15.91
N ALA A 329 2.91 -10.54 16.35
CA ALA A 329 2.41 -9.24 15.86
C ALA A 329 3.41 -8.10 16.09
N LEU A 330 4.13 -8.09 17.22
CA LEU A 330 5.18 -7.13 17.51
C LEU A 330 6.38 -7.28 16.56
N LEU A 331 6.80 -8.52 16.29
CA LEU A 331 7.86 -8.79 15.32
C LEU A 331 7.47 -8.34 13.91
N GLU A 332 6.24 -8.63 13.49
CA GLU A 332 5.71 -8.17 12.20
C GLU A 332 5.67 -6.64 12.10
N ALA A 333 5.22 -5.97 13.15
CA ALA A 333 5.24 -4.51 13.22
C ALA A 333 6.67 -3.94 13.16
N ALA A 334 7.61 -4.57 13.87
CA ALA A 334 9.03 -4.18 13.82
C ALA A 334 9.59 -4.31 12.40
N LEU A 335 9.27 -5.40 11.68
CA LEU A 335 9.70 -5.61 10.29
C LEU A 335 9.16 -4.54 9.32
N VAL A 336 7.93 -4.04 9.53
CA VAL A 336 7.37 -2.95 8.71
C VAL A 336 8.06 -1.62 8.99
N VAL A 337 8.45 -1.36 10.25
CA VAL A 337 9.08 -0.10 10.68
C VAL A 337 10.58 -0.06 10.37
N LEU A 338 11.24 -1.21 10.33
CA LEU A 338 12.68 -1.37 10.17
C LEU A 338 13.31 -0.59 8.99
N PRO A 339 12.71 -0.56 7.79
CA PRO A 339 13.25 0.18 6.65
C PRO A 339 13.35 1.68 6.91
N LEU A 340 12.30 2.26 7.48
CA LEU A 340 12.25 3.68 7.82
C LEU A 340 13.28 4.01 8.90
N LEU A 341 13.39 3.17 9.94
CA LEU A 341 14.40 3.36 10.98
C LEU A 341 15.82 3.26 10.43
N THR A 342 16.09 2.29 9.58
CA THR A 342 17.42 2.12 8.96
C THR A 342 17.78 3.35 8.14
N PHE A 343 16.85 3.87 7.35
CA PHE A 343 17.09 5.08 6.55
C PHE A 343 17.20 6.35 7.41
N GLN A 344 16.46 6.43 8.52
CA GLN A 344 16.59 7.53 9.47
C GLN A 344 17.93 7.50 10.24
N LEU A 345 18.39 6.30 10.61
CA LEU A 345 19.69 6.08 11.24
C LEU A 345 20.82 6.41 10.27
N TYR A 346 20.71 6.02 9.01
CA TYR A 346 21.64 6.40 7.96
C TYR A 346 21.85 7.92 7.90
N ALA A 347 20.76 8.69 7.80
CA ALA A 347 20.83 10.14 7.80
C ALA A 347 21.43 10.71 9.09
N TYR A 348 21.09 10.10 10.24
CA TYR A 348 21.62 10.52 11.54
C TYR A 348 23.14 10.30 11.64
N HIS A 349 23.64 9.14 11.22
CA HIS A 349 25.08 8.87 11.22
C HIS A 349 25.84 9.75 10.23
N LEU A 350 25.24 10.05 9.08
CA LEU A 350 25.88 10.89 8.06
C LEU A 350 26.02 12.36 8.50
N TYR A 351 25.05 12.88 9.25
CA TYR A 351 24.96 14.32 9.54
C TYR A 351 25.09 14.73 11.00
N CYS A 352 24.76 13.85 11.95
CA CYS A 352 24.68 14.18 13.38
C CYS A 352 25.77 13.51 14.22
N VAL A 353 26.35 12.40 13.76
CA VAL A 353 27.41 11.68 14.49
C VAL A 353 28.77 12.25 14.09
N GLN A 354 29.60 12.57 15.08
CA GLN A 354 30.85 13.31 14.87
C GLN A 354 32.14 12.51 15.02
N GLY A 355 32.12 11.33 15.62
CA GLY A 355 33.28 10.43 15.64
C GLY A 355 33.46 9.62 14.34
N HIS A 356 32.92 10.12 13.23
CA HIS A 356 33.12 9.56 11.90
C HIS A 356 33.99 10.52 11.08
N ASP A 357 35.22 10.09 10.83
CA ASP A 357 36.22 10.75 10.00
C ASP A 357 35.67 11.01 8.59
N ASP A 358 36.22 11.99 7.87
CA ASP A 358 35.78 12.29 6.49
C ASP A 358 35.88 11.06 5.58
N GLN A 359 36.89 10.21 5.78
CA GLN A 359 37.02 8.95 5.07
C GLN A 359 35.83 8.00 5.32
N TRP A 360 35.35 7.89 6.57
CA TRP A 360 34.18 7.08 6.90
C TRP A 360 32.94 7.57 6.16
N ARG A 361 32.76 8.90 6.10
CA ARG A 361 31.62 9.53 5.41
C ARG A 361 31.69 9.29 3.92
N GLU A 362 32.88 9.42 3.32
CA GLU A 362 33.08 9.14 1.89
C GLU A 362 32.88 7.66 1.54
N GLU A 363 33.27 6.74 2.42
CA GLU A 363 33.03 5.30 2.22
C GLU A 363 31.54 4.94 2.34
N ARG A 364 30.78 5.65 3.19
CA ARG A 364 29.40 5.28 3.58
C ARG A 364 28.33 6.25 3.12
N LYS A 365 28.66 7.24 2.30
CA LYS A 365 27.72 8.19 1.65
C LYS A 365 26.74 7.53 0.66
N GLN A 366 27.01 6.29 0.25
CA GLN A 366 26.09 5.48 -0.53
C GLN A 366 25.24 4.62 0.42
N PHE A 367 23.92 4.73 0.32
CA PHE A 367 23.00 4.07 1.26
C PHE A 367 23.23 2.56 1.35
N HIS A 368 23.46 1.87 0.23
CA HIS A 368 23.64 0.41 0.23
C HIS A 368 24.89 -0.04 1.00
N LYS A 369 25.99 0.74 0.96
CA LYS A 369 27.21 0.46 1.75
C LYS A 369 26.94 0.62 3.23
N PHE A 370 26.26 1.70 3.62
CA PHE A 370 25.82 1.88 5.01
C PHE A 370 24.88 0.75 5.45
N PHE A 371 23.89 0.39 4.64
CA PHE A 371 22.92 -0.65 4.94
C PHE A 371 23.60 -1.98 5.25
N LEU A 372 24.50 -2.44 4.38
CA LEU A 372 25.24 -3.69 4.56
C LEU A 372 26.12 -3.65 5.82
N SER A 373 26.85 -2.54 6.03
CA SER A 373 27.74 -2.37 7.19
C SER A 373 26.95 -2.32 8.51
N PHE A 374 25.82 -1.61 8.53
CA PHE A 374 24.96 -1.48 9.71
C PHE A 374 24.35 -2.82 10.10
N TRP A 375 23.82 -3.57 9.14
CA TRP A 375 23.20 -4.87 9.41
C TRP A 375 24.21 -5.99 9.68
N ALA A 376 25.47 -5.84 9.25
CA ALA A 376 26.55 -6.73 9.64
C ALA A 376 26.91 -6.59 11.14
N ASN A 377 26.99 -5.36 11.66
CA ASN A 377 27.40 -5.10 13.05
C ASN A 377 26.55 -4.01 13.74
N PRO A 378 25.25 -4.23 14.02
CA PRO A 378 24.37 -3.18 14.56
C PRO A 378 24.79 -2.67 15.95
N LEU A 379 25.44 -3.51 16.76
CA LEU A 379 25.92 -3.15 18.10
C LEU A 379 27.02 -2.09 18.07
N GLU A 380 27.86 -2.08 17.02
CA GLU A 380 28.91 -1.08 16.86
C GLU A 380 28.31 0.33 16.76
N TYR A 381 27.25 0.46 15.96
CA TYR A 381 26.51 1.70 15.76
C TYR A 381 25.68 2.10 16.99
N ALA A 382 25.26 1.12 17.81
CA ALA A 382 24.50 1.36 19.03
C ALA A 382 25.37 1.74 20.25
N SER A 383 26.66 1.38 20.27
CA SER A 383 27.61 1.70 21.34
C SER A 383 28.02 3.18 21.34
N GLY A 384 27.08 4.03 21.76
CA GLY A 384 27.14 5.50 21.68
C GLY A 384 28.16 6.20 22.57
N GLU A 385 29.06 5.50 23.27
CA GLU A 385 30.01 6.12 24.20
C GLU A 385 31.19 6.83 23.53
N ARG A 386 31.42 6.65 22.22
CA ARG A 386 32.54 7.30 21.49
C ARG A 386 32.18 8.52 20.66
N TYR A 387 30.91 8.91 20.60
CA TYR A 387 30.45 9.93 19.66
C TYR A 387 30.00 11.19 20.41
N THR A 388 30.97 11.98 20.85
CA THR A 388 30.74 13.26 21.54
C THR A 388 30.10 14.28 20.59
N ARG A 389 29.12 15.00 21.14
CA ARG A 389 28.29 16.00 20.48
C ARG A 389 28.97 17.38 20.58
N VAL A 390 29.98 17.64 19.77
CA VAL A 390 30.50 19.00 19.53
C VAL A 390 29.59 19.72 18.53
N GLU A 391 29.56 21.04 18.54
CA GLU A 391 28.89 21.81 17.50
C GLU A 391 29.83 21.91 16.30
N ASP A 392 29.52 21.29 15.17
CA ASP A 392 30.16 21.68 13.90
C ASP A 392 29.85 23.17 13.69
N GLN A 393 30.84 24.04 13.92
CA GLN A 393 30.63 25.49 14.00
C GLN A 393 30.22 26.11 12.65
N LEU A 394 30.39 25.40 11.53
CA LEU A 394 30.12 25.94 10.20
C LEU A 394 28.71 25.60 9.66
N ILE A 395 28.07 24.50 10.07
CA ILE A 395 26.69 24.15 9.65
C ILE A 395 25.91 23.52 10.81
N ARG A 396 25.23 24.36 11.59
CA ARG A 396 24.44 23.94 12.75
C ARG A 396 23.12 23.31 12.30
N ARG A 397 23.05 21.98 12.22
CA ARG A 397 21.83 21.21 11.86
C ARG A 397 20.84 21.14 13.02
N PRO A 398 19.70 21.87 13.01
CA PRO A 398 18.85 22.00 14.20
C PRO A 398 18.15 20.70 14.59
N TRP A 399 17.94 19.79 13.63
CA TRP A 399 17.22 18.53 13.84
C TRP A 399 18.04 17.49 14.61
N CYS A 400 19.37 17.55 14.58
CA CYS A 400 20.25 16.71 15.38
C CYS A 400 20.16 16.99 16.89
N LYS A 401 19.66 18.18 17.27
CA LYS A 401 19.53 18.60 18.69
C LYS A 401 18.24 18.15 19.35
N LYS A 402 17.24 17.73 18.57
CA LYS A 402 15.95 17.27 19.11
C LYS A 402 16.12 15.98 19.93
N THR A 403 15.22 15.76 20.89
CA THR A 403 15.15 14.52 21.68
C THR A 403 15.06 13.28 20.78
N ILE A 404 14.29 13.39 19.70
CA ILE A 404 14.23 12.39 18.64
C ILE A 404 14.62 13.10 17.33
N PRO A 405 15.88 12.93 16.87
CA PRO A 405 16.34 13.46 15.59
C PRO A 405 15.57 12.82 14.45
N PHE A 406 14.87 13.63 13.66
CA PHE A 406 14.05 13.14 12.53
C PHE A 406 14.18 14.06 11.32
N ILE A 407 15.02 13.64 10.37
CA ILE A 407 15.42 14.45 9.21
C ILE A 407 14.23 14.76 8.30
N TYR A 408 13.30 13.81 8.12
CA TYR A 408 12.17 13.99 7.22
C TYR A 408 11.28 15.18 7.66
N SER A 409 11.00 15.31 8.95
CA SER A 409 10.23 16.48 9.46
C SER A 409 10.95 17.80 9.27
N TYR A 410 12.29 17.80 9.35
CA TYR A 410 13.10 18.98 9.11
C TYR A 410 13.04 19.37 7.64
N ILE A 411 13.24 18.39 6.76
CA ILE A 411 13.22 18.59 5.32
C ILE A 411 11.87 19.17 4.85
N GLN A 412 10.77 18.55 5.27
CA GLN A 412 9.41 19.00 4.93
C GLN A 412 9.19 20.47 5.31
N ARG A 413 9.72 20.91 6.44
CA ARG A 413 9.57 22.27 6.93
C ARG A 413 10.52 23.26 6.27
N GLU A 414 11.81 22.91 6.17
CA GLU A 414 12.88 23.81 5.74
C GLU A 414 12.88 24.03 4.23
N TYR A 415 12.83 22.95 3.46
CA TYR A 415 12.96 23.01 2.00
C TYR A 415 11.61 23.03 1.29
N TRP A 416 10.59 22.36 1.83
CA TRP A 416 9.24 22.30 1.21
C TRP A 416 8.20 23.23 1.87
N GLY A 417 8.58 23.95 2.93
CA GLY A 417 7.69 24.92 3.59
C GLY A 417 6.40 24.30 4.13
N VAL A 418 6.40 23.01 4.48
CA VAL A 418 5.25 22.31 5.05
C VAL A 418 5.18 22.58 6.54
N LYS A 419 4.03 23.08 6.99
CA LYS A 419 3.72 23.37 8.38
C LYS A 419 2.42 22.66 8.74
N PHE A 420 2.21 22.37 10.02
CA PHE A 420 0.91 21.88 10.51
C PHE A 420 -0.23 22.78 9.99
N LEU A 421 -1.29 22.20 9.44
CA LEU A 421 -2.44 22.92 8.88
C LEU A 421 -2.05 23.94 7.79
N LYS A 422 -1.05 23.63 6.96
CA LYS A 422 -0.65 24.48 5.84
C LYS A 422 -1.83 24.84 4.94
N VAL A 423 -2.70 23.87 4.62
CA VAL A 423 -3.89 24.07 3.79
C VAL A 423 -4.79 25.19 4.32
N VAL A 424 -4.90 25.33 5.64
CA VAL A 424 -5.71 26.38 6.28
C VAL A 424 -4.94 27.70 6.39
N ARG A 425 -3.64 27.65 6.68
CA ARG A 425 -2.80 28.84 6.93
C ARG A 425 -2.33 29.55 5.67
N SER A 426 -2.11 28.80 4.60
CA SER A 426 -1.64 29.28 3.30
C SER A 426 -2.34 28.46 2.20
N PRO A 427 -3.64 28.68 1.99
CA PRO A 427 -4.40 27.92 1.00
C PRO A 427 -3.82 28.14 -0.40
N SER A 428 -3.49 27.06 -1.08
CA SER A 428 -3.11 27.07 -2.49
C SER A 428 -4.32 26.66 -3.33
N ALA A 429 -4.40 27.17 -4.57
CA ALA A 429 -5.35 26.66 -5.56
C ALA A 429 -5.16 25.15 -5.79
N GLY A 430 -3.94 24.65 -5.52
CA GLY A 430 -3.54 23.26 -5.28
C GLY A 430 -4.63 22.36 -4.68
N VAL A 431 -5.20 22.83 -3.59
CA VAL A 431 -6.12 22.05 -2.77
C VAL A 431 -7.47 21.86 -3.47
N LEU A 432 -7.91 22.85 -4.26
CA LEU A 432 -9.22 22.83 -4.92
C LEU A 432 -9.35 21.67 -5.89
N TYR A 433 -8.29 21.41 -6.66
CA TYR A 433 -8.30 20.30 -7.61
C TYR A 433 -8.14 18.93 -6.95
N ALA A 434 -7.58 18.87 -5.73
CA ALA A 434 -7.50 17.65 -4.93
C ALA A 434 -8.79 17.31 -4.16
N LEU A 435 -9.75 18.25 -4.07
CA LEU A 435 -11.00 18.07 -3.32
C LEU A 435 -11.79 16.81 -3.69
N PRO A 436 -11.92 16.38 -4.97
CA PRO A 436 -12.63 15.15 -5.30
C PRO A 436 -12.06 13.91 -4.57
N VAL A 437 -10.73 13.83 -4.43
CA VAL A 437 -10.06 12.72 -3.74
C VAL A 437 -10.30 12.79 -2.23
N TYR A 438 -10.16 13.97 -1.63
CA TYR A 438 -10.48 14.16 -0.21
C TYR A 438 -11.93 13.80 0.08
N PHE A 439 -12.86 14.25 -0.78
CA PHE A 439 -14.29 13.99 -0.63
C PHE A 439 -14.60 12.48 -0.65
N VAL A 440 -14.13 11.75 -1.66
CA VAL A 440 -14.35 10.29 -1.76
C VAL A 440 -13.75 9.58 -0.53
N SER A 441 -12.56 9.99 -0.09
CA SER A 441 -11.85 9.39 1.05
C SER A 441 -12.60 9.61 2.37
N LEU A 442 -13.01 10.85 2.65
CA LEU A 442 -13.77 11.20 3.84
C LEU A 442 -15.17 10.60 3.80
N HIS A 443 -15.81 10.53 2.63
CA HIS A 443 -17.10 9.85 2.48
C HIS A 443 -16.97 8.35 2.73
N ALA A 444 -15.89 7.69 2.31
CA ALA A 444 -15.68 6.27 2.61
C ALA A 444 -15.60 6.01 4.12
N VAL A 445 -14.88 6.87 4.84
CA VAL A 445 -14.80 6.83 6.31
C VAL A 445 -16.18 7.12 6.92
N TYR A 446 -16.82 8.21 6.52
CA TYR A 446 -18.14 8.61 6.99
C TYR A 446 -19.18 7.50 6.82
N ASP A 447 -19.32 6.95 5.60
CA ASP A 447 -20.31 5.92 5.27
C ASP A 447 -20.06 4.63 6.06
N PHE A 448 -18.80 4.24 6.24
CA PHE A 448 -18.45 3.05 7.01
C PHE A 448 -18.81 3.15 8.49
N PHE A 449 -18.66 4.35 9.10
CA PHE A 449 -18.90 4.59 10.52
C PHE A 449 -20.35 5.00 10.85
N LEU A 450 -21.00 5.84 10.03
CA LEU A 450 -22.31 6.46 10.34
C LEU A 450 -23.52 5.70 9.78
N CYS A 451 -23.42 5.01 8.65
CA CYS A 451 -24.56 4.31 8.05
C CYS A 451 -24.87 2.94 8.72
N ARG A 452 -24.29 2.66 9.89
CA ARG A 452 -24.51 1.39 10.61
C ARG A 452 -25.74 1.46 11.52
N LYS A 453 -26.69 0.56 11.28
CA LYS A 453 -27.62 0.11 12.33
C LYS A 453 -27.12 -1.24 12.83
N PHE A 454 -26.56 -1.26 14.04
CA PHE A 454 -26.16 -2.50 14.70
C PHE A 454 -27.38 -3.43 14.82
N PRO A 455 -27.31 -4.69 14.33
CA PRO A 455 -28.19 -5.73 14.83
C PRO A 455 -28.01 -5.79 16.35
N ARG A 456 -29.11 -5.93 17.11
CA ARG A 456 -29.04 -6.06 18.57
C ARG A 456 -28.11 -7.23 18.95
N GLY A 457 -26.93 -6.90 19.49
CA GLY A 457 -25.79 -7.79 19.80
C GLY A 457 -24.81 -7.93 18.61
N GLY A 458 -23.62 -7.31 18.57
CA GLY A 458 -22.88 -6.48 19.51
C GLY A 458 -21.67 -5.85 18.80
N GLU A 459 -20.94 -4.98 19.51
CA GLU A 459 -19.73 -4.24 19.07
C GLU A 459 -18.67 -5.12 18.37
N ALA A 460 -18.69 -6.42 18.67
CA ALA A 460 -17.89 -7.47 18.05
C ALA A 460 -17.93 -7.55 16.52
N SER A 461 -19.10 -7.30 15.93
CA SER A 461 -19.30 -7.36 14.47
C SER A 461 -18.52 -6.25 13.74
N PHE A 462 -18.18 -5.16 14.45
CA PHE A 462 -17.38 -4.06 13.91
C PHE A 462 -15.93 -4.48 13.69
N LEU A 463 -15.30 -5.10 14.70
CA LEU A 463 -13.90 -5.52 14.64
C LEU A 463 -13.64 -6.56 13.54
N LEU A 464 -14.65 -7.39 13.22
CA LEU A 464 -14.57 -8.45 12.21
C LEU A 464 -14.91 -8.00 10.78
N SER A 465 -15.31 -6.73 10.56
CA SER A 465 -15.72 -6.25 9.24
C SER A 465 -14.54 -6.18 8.24
N PRO A 466 -14.49 -6.93 7.13
CA PRO A 466 -13.30 -7.08 6.27
C PRO A 466 -12.61 -5.75 5.90
N PHE A 467 -13.40 -4.70 5.70
CA PHE A 467 -12.96 -3.36 5.29
C PHE A 467 -12.36 -2.46 6.39
N LEU A 468 -12.50 -2.77 7.68
CA LEU A 468 -12.08 -1.86 8.78
C LEU A 468 -10.62 -1.40 8.67
N GLY A 469 -9.69 -2.33 8.44
CA GLY A 469 -8.26 -2.01 8.37
C GLY A 469 -7.95 -1.04 7.22
N GLY A 470 -8.59 -1.24 6.06
CA GLY A 470 -8.43 -0.35 4.91
C GLY A 470 -9.14 1.01 5.07
N VAL A 471 -10.30 1.06 5.74
CA VAL A 471 -10.98 2.33 6.05
C VAL A 471 -10.19 3.15 7.06
N LEU A 472 -9.66 2.54 8.11
CA LEU A 472 -8.82 3.22 9.09
C LEU A 472 -7.53 3.73 8.43
N HIS A 473 -6.87 2.91 7.61
CA HIS A 473 -5.71 3.32 6.84
C HIS A 473 -6.03 4.52 5.93
N LEU A 474 -7.12 4.44 5.16
CA LEU A 474 -7.57 5.53 4.29
C LEU A 474 -7.84 6.83 5.06
N GLY A 475 -8.53 6.74 6.20
CA GLY A 475 -8.83 7.90 7.03
C GLY A 475 -7.58 8.55 7.62
N VAL A 476 -6.66 7.74 8.18
CA VAL A 476 -5.41 8.26 8.74
C VAL A 476 -4.50 8.83 7.66
N LEU A 477 -4.37 8.16 6.50
CA LEU A 477 -3.60 8.68 5.36
C LEU A 477 -4.16 10.02 4.87
N CYS A 478 -5.49 10.11 4.69
CA CYS A 478 -6.17 11.33 4.27
C CYS A 478 -5.95 12.47 5.27
N LEU A 479 -6.16 12.21 6.56
CA LEU A 479 -5.95 13.20 7.62
C LEU A 479 -4.48 13.63 7.71
N TYR A 480 -3.54 12.70 7.64
CA TYR A 480 -2.12 13.00 7.65
C TYR A 480 -1.73 13.93 6.50
N LEU A 481 -2.17 13.65 5.27
CA LEU A 481 -1.86 14.48 4.11
C LEU A 481 -2.49 15.87 4.21
N LEU A 482 -3.71 15.97 4.74
CA LEU A 482 -4.36 17.26 4.95
C LEU A 482 -3.60 18.13 5.99
N LEU A 483 -3.02 17.51 7.02
CA LEU A 483 -2.38 18.20 8.13
C LEU A 483 -0.88 18.48 7.92
N PHE A 484 -0.17 17.57 7.25
CA PHE A 484 1.29 17.49 7.24
C PHE A 484 1.90 17.34 5.84
N ALA A 485 1.14 17.56 4.77
CA ALA A 485 1.64 17.56 3.40
C ALA A 485 1.10 18.76 2.62
N HIS A 486 1.61 18.97 1.40
CA HIS A 486 0.89 19.80 0.43
C HIS A 486 -0.36 19.05 -0.03
N GLY A 487 -1.48 19.76 -0.19
CA GLY A 487 -2.79 19.14 -0.35
C GLY A 487 -2.91 18.26 -1.59
N GLU A 488 -2.22 18.64 -2.65
CA GLU A 488 -2.14 18.00 -3.97
C GLU A 488 -1.44 16.63 -3.95
N ILE A 489 -0.59 16.34 -2.96
CA ILE A 489 0.13 15.06 -2.85
C ILE A 489 -0.85 13.88 -2.73
N ILE A 490 -2.07 14.11 -2.22
CA ILE A 490 -3.10 13.06 -2.14
C ILE A 490 -3.44 12.45 -3.51
N LEU A 491 -3.34 13.21 -4.60
CA LEU A 491 -3.65 12.71 -5.95
C LEU A 491 -2.73 11.57 -6.38
N ARG A 492 -1.50 11.56 -5.85
CA ARG A 492 -0.48 10.55 -6.11
C ARG A 492 -0.56 9.41 -5.10
N LEU A 493 -0.68 9.75 -3.81
CA LEU A 493 -0.60 8.79 -2.71
C LEU A 493 -1.87 7.99 -2.48
N ILE A 494 -3.06 8.54 -2.81
CA ILE A 494 -4.32 7.81 -2.58
C ILE A 494 -4.39 6.52 -3.36
N ALA A 495 -3.64 6.44 -4.46
CA ALA A 495 -3.59 5.29 -5.31
C ALA A 495 -3.14 4.02 -4.56
N SER A 496 -2.36 4.14 -3.48
CA SER A 496 -1.96 2.99 -2.66
C SER A 496 -3.07 2.46 -1.75
N SER A 497 -4.22 3.12 -1.63
CA SER A 497 -5.33 2.68 -0.78
C SER A 497 -6.38 1.90 -1.59
N PRO A 498 -6.49 0.56 -1.44
CA PRO A 498 -7.50 -0.20 -2.18
C PRO A 498 -8.94 0.20 -1.82
N LEU A 499 -9.16 0.62 -0.57
CA LEU A 499 -10.48 1.00 -0.07
C LEU A 499 -11.04 2.21 -0.84
N PHE A 500 -10.19 3.16 -1.21
CA PHE A 500 -10.60 4.32 -1.99
C PHE A 500 -11.32 3.89 -3.27
N TYR A 501 -10.71 3.01 -4.06
CA TYR A 501 -11.29 2.51 -5.31
C TYR A 501 -12.46 1.58 -5.10
N ALA A 502 -12.44 0.74 -4.05
CA ALA A 502 -13.55 -0.14 -3.71
C ALA A 502 -14.82 0.67 -3.38
N HIS A 503 -14.69 1.68 -2.51
CA HIS A 503 -15.78 2.57 -2.15
C HIS A 503 -16.24 3.40 -3.35
N TYR A 504 -15.30 3.93 -4.12
CA TYR A 504 -15.62 4.75 -5.28
C TYR A 504 -16.38 3.97 -6.35
N ALA A 505 -15.95 2.75 -6.68
CA ALA A 505 -16.64 1.86 -7.60
C ALA A 505 -18.04 1.51 -7.10
N TYR A 506 -18.21 1.32 -5.79
CA TYR A 506 -19.51 1.01 -5.20
C TYR A 506 -20.48 2.18 -5.35
N GLN A 507 -20.02 3.39 -5.05
CA GLN A 507 -20.84 4.58 -5.21
C GLN A 507 -21.21 4.83 -6.66
N LEU A 508 -20.29 4.67 -7.60
CA LEU A 508 -20.59 4.80 -9.04
C LEU A 508 -21.58 3.74 -9.54
N LYS A 509 -21.48 2.50 -9.05
CA LYS A 509 -22.38 1.41 -9.48
C LYS A 509 -23.81 1.58 -8.97
N TYR A 510 -23.98 2.14 -7.76
CA TYR A 510 -25.28 2.20 -7.08
C TYR A 510 -25.85 3.62 -6.90
N SER A 511 -25.16 4.66 -7.36
CA SER A 511 -25.61 6.06 -7.28
C SER A 511 -25.12 6.91 -8.45
N GLU A 512 -26.04 7.56 -9.15
CA GLU A 512 -25.71 8.45 -10.28
C GLU A 512 -25.02 9.76 -9.85
N ARG A 513 -25.12 10.14 -8.57
CA ARG A 513 -24.56 11.40 -8.04
C ARG A 513 -23.03 11.48 -8.15
N TRP A 514 -22.37 10.34 -8.36
CA TRP A 514 -20.91 10.24 -8.41
C TRP A 514 -20.35 10.38 -9.84
N ASN A 515 -21.20 10.45 -10.86
CA ASN A 515 -20.78 10.60 -12.26
C ASN A 515 -19.97 11.89 -12.50
N LEU A 516 -20.26 12.96 -11.76
CA LEU A 516 -19.48 14.20 -11.84
C LEU A 516 -18.04 14.01 -11.33
N LEU A 517 -17.85 13.21 -10.28
CA LEU A 517 -16.51 12.88 -9.78
C LEU A 517 -15.75 11.99 -10.78
N LEU A 518 -16.47 11.12 -11.50
CA LEU A 518 -15.87 10.33 -12.58
C LEU A 518 -15.40 11.22 -13.72
N LEU A 519 -16.22 12.20 -14.12
CA LEU A 519 -15.83 13.21 -15.11
C LEU A 519 -14.58 13.98 -14.65
N ALA A 520 -14.55 14.45 -13.41
CA ALA A 520 -13.36 15.11 -12.84
C ALA A 520 -12.13 14.20 -12.90
N ASN A 521 -12.24 12.93 -12.49
CA ASN A 521 -11.16 11.96 -12.54
C ASN A 521 -10.62 11.75 -13.98
N LEU A 522 -11.52 11.61 -14.96
CA LEU A 522 -11.14 11.45 -16.36
C LEU A 522 -10.47 12.71 -16.92
N LEU A 523 -10.95 13.90 -16.53
CA LEU A 523 -10.30 15.16 -16.91
C LEU A 523 -8.85 15.21 -16.40
N TYR A 524 -8.57 14.86 -15.14
CA TYR A 524 -7.19 14.80 -14.63
C TYR A 524 -6.35 13.75 -15.35
N PHE A 525 -6.94 12.58 -15.64
CA PHE A 525 -6.25 11.53 -16.37
C PHE A 525 -5.75 11.99 -17.75
N PHE A 526 -6.55 12.80 -18.47
CA PHE A 526 -6.16 13.34 -19.78
C PHE A 526 -5.35 14.64 -19.69
N VAL A 527 -5.56 15.50 -18.70
CA VAL A 527 -4.84 16.78 -18.59
C VAL A 527 -3.45 16.62 -17.94
N GLY A 528 -3.30 15.64 -17.06
CA GLY A 528 -2.06 15.44 -16.30
C GLY A 528 -0.82 15.12 -17.14
N PRO A 529 -0.86 14.12 -18.04
CA PRO A 529 0.31 13.75 -18.82
C PRO A 529 0.86 14.89 -19.72
N PRO A 530 0.04 15.69 -20.41
CA PRO A 530 0.50 16.87 -21.15
C PRO A 530 1.20 17.90 -20.26
N LEU A 531 0.59 18.28 -19.14
CA LEU A 531 1.17 19.27 -18.23
C LEU A 531 2.47 18.76 -17.61
N PHE A 532 2.49 17.50 -17.16
CA PHE A 532 3.69 16.86 -16.63
C PHE A 532 4.81 16.82 -17.67
N GLY A 533 4.53 16.35 -18.88
CA GLY A 533 5.51 16.20 -19.96
C GLY A 533 6.06 17.53 -20.46
N ALA A 534 5.28 18.61 -20.34
CA ALA A 534 5.68 19.97 -20.67
C ALA A 534 6.38 20.73 -19.52
N TYR A 535 6.63 20.06 -18.38
CA TYR A 535 7.20 20.69 -17.17
C TYR A 535 6.33 21.83 -16.60
N ILE A 536 5.00 21.68 -16.70
CA ILE A 536 4.02 22.61 -16.14
C ILE A 536 3.44 22.01 -14.85
N ALA A 537 3.47 22.76 -13.77
CA ALA A 537 2.99 22.29 -12.47
C ALA A 537 1.47 22.03 -12.52
N TRP A 538 1.04 20.84 -12.07
CA TRP A 538 -0.38 20.44 -12.08
C TRP A 538 -0.80 19.55 -10.89
N THR A 539 0.15 19.05 -10.08
CA THR A 539 -0.07 18.26 -8.83
C THR A 539 1.11 18.33 -7.88
#